data_AF-A0A7J0HD17-F1
#
_entry.id   AF-A0A7J0HD17-F1
#
_cell.length_a   1.000
_cell.length_b   1.000
_cell.length_c   1.000
_cell.angle_alpha   90.00
_cell.angle_beta   90.00
_cell.angle_gamma   90.00
#
_symmetry.space_group_name_H-M   'P 1'
#
loop_
_entity.id
_entity.type
_entity.pdbx_description
1 polymer ?
#
loop_
_entity_poly.entity_id
_entity_poly.type
_entity_poly.pdbx_seq_one_letter_code
_entity_poly.pdbx_strand_id
1 'polypeptide(L)'
;MPHRDNSTWSSMVNCYTQNGYCAESLQMFKDMYVQGFAAKPELIASVLSACVRTGDFGVGRDIHALVVVNEWMEESVFLSTALVDL
;
A
#
# COMPACT_ATOMS: atom_id res chain seq x y z
N MET A 1 -18.82 -7.06 11.97
CA MET A 1 -17.38 -7.24 12.27
C MET A 1 -17.09 -6.46 13.54
N PRO A 2 -16.43 -7.03 14.56
CA PRO A 2 -15.97 -6.22 15.68
C PRO A 2 -14.97 -5.18 15.14
N HIS A 3 -14.77 -4.11 15.91
CA HIS A 3 -14.00 -2.92 15.53
C HIS A 3 -12.75 -3.24 14.70
N ARG A 4 -12.60 -2.60 13.53
CA ARG A 4 -11.40 -2.78 12.69
C ARG A 4 -10.20 -2.15 13.39
N ASP A 5 -9.05 -2.78 13.25
CA ASP A 5 -7.75 -2.28 13.71
C ASP A 5 -6.72 -2.32 12.56
N ASN A 6 -5.51 -1.80 12.82
CA ASN A 6 -4.42 -1.80 11.83
C ASN A 6 -4.13 -3.20 11.28
N SER A 7 -4.21 -4.23 12.11
CA SER A 7 -3.95 -5.62 11.73
C SER A 7 -5.01 -6.16 10.78
N THR A 8 -6.28 -5.86 11.04
CA THR A 8 -7.42 -6.22 10.19
C THR A 8 -7.32 -5.54 8.84
N TRP A 9 -7.03 -4.23 8.80
CA TRP A 9 -6.81 -3.51 7.54
C TRP A 9 -5.64 -4.05 6.74
N SER A 10 -4.49 -4.26 7.40
CA SER A 10 -3.31 -4.82 6.76
C SER A 10 -3.58 -6.20 6.16
N SER A 11 -4.35 -7.03 6.86
CA SER A 11 -4.74 -8.36 6.39
C SER A 11 -5.66 -8.29 5.17
N MET A 12 -6.63 -7.37 5.16
CA MET A 12 -7.50 -7.16 4.00
C MET A 12 -6.72 -6.69 2.78
N VAL A 13 -5.87 -5.66 2.93
CA VAL A 13 -5.03 -5.15 1.84
C VAL A 13 -4.12 -6.26 1.30
N ASN A 14 -3.39 -6.98 2.17
CA ASN A 14 -2.53 -8.08 1.73
C ASN A 14 -3.30 -9.18 1.01
N CYS A 15 -4.51 -9.51 1.47
CA CYS A 15 -5.33 -10.52 0.81
C CYS A 15 -5.62 -10.13 -0.65
N TYR A 16 -6.05 -8.89 -0.90
CA TYR A 16 -6.29 -8.41 -2.26
C TYR A 16 -4.99 -8.37 -3.08
N THR A 17 -3.91 -7.82 -2.51
CA THR A 17 -2.59 -7.74 -3.17
C THR A 17 -2.07 -9.11 -3.60
N GLN A 18 -2.09 -10.10 -2.71
CA GLN A 18 -1.56 -11.44 -2.99
C GLN A 18 -2.37 -12.18 -4.05
N ASN A 19 -3.68 -11.89 -4.14
CA ASN A 19 -4.56 -12.47 -5.14
C ASN A 19 -4.59 -11.69 -6.47
N GLY A 20 -3.79 -10.62 -6.61
CA GLY A 20 -3.69 -9.83 -7.84
C GLY A 20 -4.81 -8.81 -8.05
N TYR A 21 -5.71 -8.64 -7.07
CA TYR A 21 -6.77 -7.64 -7.07
C TYR A 21 -6.22 -6.26 -6.70
N CYS A 22 -5.43 -5.66 -7.60
CA CYS A 22 -4.66 -4.46 -7.31
C CYS A 22 -5.52 -3.21 -7.07
N ALA A 23 -6.60 -3.07 -7.85
CA ALA A 23 -7.53 -1.96 -7.69
C ALA A 23 -8.25 -2.02 -6.33
N GLU A 24 -8.72 -3.19 -5.93
CA GLU A 24 -9.37 -3.43 -4.64
C GLU A 24 -8.38 -3.27 -3.48
N SER A 25 -7.13 -3.75 -3.65
CA SER A 25 -6.07 -3.54 -2.67
C SER A 25 -5.81 -2.06 -2.41
N LEU A 26 -5.71 -1.26 -3.46
CA LEU A 26 -5.56 0.19 -3.33
C LEU A 26 -6.78 0.82 -2.67
N GLN A 27 -7.99 0.43 -3.07
CA GLN A 27 -9.19 0.98 -2.46
C GLN A 27 -9.22 0.69 -0.96
N MET A 28 -8.87 -0.53 -0.56
CA MET A 28 -8.75 -0.91 0.85
C MET A 28 -7.65 -0.13 1.58
N PHE A 29 -6.53 0.13 0.92
CA PHE A 29 -5.44 0.94 1.46
C PHE A 29 -5.85 2.42 1.63
N LYS A 30 -6.56 2.99 0.64
CA LYS A 30 -7.12 4.34 0.71
C LYS A 30 -8.14 4.47 1.84
N ASP A 31 -9.03 3.49 1.98
CA ASP A 31 -10.03 3.47 3.05
C ASP A 31 -9.39 3.34 4.43
N MET A 32 -8.32 2.55 4.57
CA MET A 32 -7.50 2.47 5.78
C MET A 32 -6.95 3.85 6.16
N TYR A 33 -6.34 4.54 5.19
CA TYR A 33 -5.74 5.87 5.41
C TYR A 33 -6.79 6.93 5.75
N VAL A 34 -7.90 6.99 5.03
CA VAL A 34 -9.01 7.93 5.27
C VAL A 34 -9.64 7.75 6.66
N GLN A 35 -9.64 6.52 7.18
CA GLN A 35 -10.11 6.22 8.53
C GLN A 35 -9.06 6.49 9.63
N GLY A 36 -7.92 7.07 9.28
CA GLY A 36 -6.86 7.45 10.22
C GLY A 36 -5.99 6.27 10.67
N PHE A 37 -6.04 5.13 9.98
CA PHE A 37 -5.18 3.99 10.27
C PHE A 37 -3.86 4.12 9.50
N ALA A 38 -2.75 3.86 10.19
CA ALA A 38 -1.41 3.93 9.61
C ALA A 38 -1.00 2.58 9.03
N ALA A 39 -0.73 2.56 7.72
CA ALA A 39 -0.16 1.39 7.07
C ALA A 39 1.30 1.22 7.45
N LYS A 40 1.73 -0.03 7.65
CA LYS A 40 3.13 -0.32 7.85
C LYS A 40 3.91 -0.20 6.52
N PRO A 41 5.19 0.19 6.54
CA PRO A 41 6.00 0.30 5.33
C PRO A 41 6.01 -0.98 4.46
N GLU A 42 5.99 -2.16 5.08
CA GLU A 42 5.97 -3.44 4.36
C GLU A 42 4.67 -3.66 3.59
N LEU A 43 3.55 -3.14 4.11
CA LEU A 43 2.25 -3.22 3.43
C LEU A 43 2.25 -2.33 2.18
N ILE A 44 2.78 -1.11 2.29
CA ILE A 44 2.90 -0.16 1.18
C ILE A 44 3.80 -0.75 0.08
N ALA A 45 4.96 -1.30 0.46
CA ALA A 45 5.87 -1.97 -0.47
C ALA A 45 5.20 -3.15 -1.20
N SER A 46 4.42 -3.96 -0.47
CA SER A 46 3.64 -5.07 -1.03
C SER A 46 2.65 -4.59 -2.11
N VAL A 47 1.93 -3.48 -1.86
CA VAL A 47 1.00 -2.90 -2.84
C VAL A 47 1.76 -2.37 -4.07
N LEU A 48 2.88 -1.67 -3.88
CA LEU A 48 3.73 -1.19 -4.98
C LEU A 48 4.21 -2.34 -5.88
N SER A 49 4.74 -3.42 -5.31
CA SER A 49 5.17 -4.59 -6.07
C SER A 49 4.04 -5.25 -6.86
N ALA A 50 2.80 -5.24 -6.35
CA ALA A 50 1.66 -5.77 -7.09
C ALA A 50 1.25 -4.88 -8.27
N CYS A 51 1.41 -3.55 -8.15
CA CYS A 51 1.19 -2.62 -9.26
C CYS A 51 2.16 -2.90 -10.42
N VAL A 52 3.45 -3.09 -10.12
CA VAL A 52 4.47 -3.46 -11.12
C VAL A 52 4.10 -4.76 -11.82
N ARG A 53 3.70 -5.80 -11.06
CA ARG A 53 3.34 -7.12 -11.60
C ARG A 53 2.10 -7.09 -12.49
N THR A 54 1.19 -6.15 -12.29
CA THR A 54 -0.06 -6.03 -13.06
C THR A 54 0.02 -4.99 -14.18
N GLY A 55 1.07 -4.16 -14.20
CA GLY A 55 1.23 -3.08 -15.18
C GLY A 55 0.31 -1.88 -14.95
N ASP A 56 -0.35 -1.81 -13.78
CA ASP A 56 -1.21 -0.68 -13.42
C ASP A 56 -0.40 0.41 -12.68
N PHE A 57 0.27 1.24 -13.47
CA PHE A 57 1.13 2.31 -12.96
C PHE A 57 0.34 3.51 -12.39
N GLY A 58 -0.97 3.60 -12.60
CA GLY A 58 -1.78 4.68 -12.04
C GLY A 58 -1.77 4.60 -10.52
N VAL A 59 -1.98 3.40 -9.99
CA VAL A 59 -1.95 3.10 -8.56
C VAL A 59 -0.57 3.33 -7.95
N GLY A 60 0.49 2.86 -8.62
CA GLY A 60 1.86 3.06 -8.15
C GLY A 60 2.22 4.54 -8.00
N ARG A 61 1.75 5.39 -8.92
CA ARG A 61 2.00 6.83 -8.89
C ARG A 61 1.30 7.52 -7.72
N ASP A 62 0.06 7.13 -7.41
CA ASP A 62 -0.66 7.62 -6.23
C ASP A 62 0.10 7.27 -4.93
N ILE A 63 0.57 6.03 -4.81
CA ILE A 63 1.32 5.57 -3.63
C ILE A 63 2.67 6.27 -3.54
N HIS A 64 3.38 6.43 -4.65
CA HIS A 64 4.64 7.19 -4.70
C HIS A 64 4.42 8.64 -4.22
N ALA A 65 3.37 9.31 -4.70
CA ALA A 65 3.04 10.66 -4.22
C ALA A 65 2.77 10.68 -2.71
N LEU A 66 2.05 9.68 -2.18
CA LEU A 66 1.79 9.57 -0.74
C LEU A 66 3.08 9.40 0.06
N VAL A 67 3.99 8.52 -0.38
CA VAL A 67 5.29 8.29 0.29
C VAL A 67 6.13 9.57 0.33
N VAL A 68 6.16 10.32 -0.78
CA VAL A 68 6.90 11.59 -0.85
C VAL A 68 6.29 12.67 0.05
N VAL A 69 4.96 12.86 -0.01
CA VAL A 69 4.27 13.91 0.77
C VAL A 69 4.35 13.67 2.28
N ASN A 70 4.43 12.42 2.71
CA ASN A 70 4.55 12.06 4.13
C ASN A 70 6.01 11.83 4.57
N GLU A 71 7.00 12.08 3.70
CA GLU A 71 8.44 11.93 3.99
C GLU A 71 8.86 10.51 4.45
N TRP A 72 8.11 9.47 4.07
CA TRP A 72 8.32 8.10 4.55
C TRP A 72 9.56 7.38 3.97
N MET A 73 10.28 8.00 3.02
CA MET A 73 11.44 7.38 2.39
C MET A 73 12.60 7.11 3.36
N GLU A 74 12.80 7.98 4.35
CA GLU A 74 13.87 7.80 5.34
C GLU A 74 13.51 6.76 6.42
N GLU A 75 12.23 6.44 6.55
CA GLU A 75 11.72 5.54 7.60
C GLU A 75 11.79 4.06 7.18
N SER A 76 11.99 3.74 5.90
CA SER A 76 11.99 2.35 5.44
C SER A 76 12.79 2.07 4.16
N VAL A 77 13.81 1.23 4.28
CA VAL A 77 14.57 0.67 3.14
C VAL A 77 13.66 -0.13 2.19
N PHE A 78 12.58 -0.73 2.72
CA PHE A 78 11.61 -1.48 1.93
C PHE A 78 10.83 -0.56 0.97
N LEU A 79 10.43 0.63 1.44
CA LEU A 79 9.77 1.63 0.60
C LEU A 79 10.70 2.14 -0.49
N SER A 80 11.93 2.49 -0.11
CA SER A 80 12.94 3.01 -1.04
C SER A 80 13.24 2.02 -2.16
N THR A 81 13.36 0.72 -1.84
CA THR A 81 13.56 -0.32 -2.86
C THR A 81 12.32 -0.50 -3.74
N ALA A 82 11.14 -0.61 -3.14
CA ALA A 82 9.89 -0.83 -3.89
C ALA A 82 9.54 0.32 -4.84
N LEU A 83 9.98 1.54 -4.54
CA LEU A 83 9.82 2.70 -5.42
C LEU A 83 10.78 2.72 -6.61
N VAL A 84 11.98 2.15 -6.47
CA VAL A 84 12.92 2.00 -7.59
C VAL A 84 12.43 0.95 -8.58
N ASP A 85 11.73 -0.07 -8.09
CA ASP A 85 11.15 -1.15 -8.92
C ASP A 85 9.87 -0.72 -9.66
N LEU A 86 9.26 0.43 -9.30
CA LEU A 86 8.03 0.96 -9.88
C LEU A 86 8.25 1.68 -11.23
#